data_AF-A0A9D0VIR2-F1
#
_entry.id   AF-A0A9D0VIR2-F1
#
_cell.length_a   1.000
_cell.length_b   1.000
_cell.length_c   1.000
_cell.angle_alpha   90.00
_cell.angle_beta   90.00
_cell.angle_gamma   90.00
#
_symmetry.space_group_name_H-M   'P 1'
#
loop_
_entity.id
_entity.type
_entity.pdbx_description
1 polymer ?
#
loop_
_entity_poly.entity_id
_entity_poly.type
_entity_poly.pdbx_seq_one_letter_code
_entity_poly.pdbx_strand_id
1 'polypeptide(L)'
;MQDGRSKGSAPLRAPKGRARSGDAPPRSRLQELADKIGNEEISGRIRAGNAGRDEMLALIGARLKTAREAQLREISETRRGANWDEWRQMSDRHRPGLSPPEPTRWHAVARAYDLALSAIRRGDLTRGRELIARAEIVEDRAWRELTSLVEVRDLERGEAWDTSWLDAIVTQTPAAGACGEPPELRALIDDIIETKTTMPLIPNRGRSRDPWWTEEEEEEDDGDPGDPG
;
A
#
# COMPACT_ATOMS: atom_id res chain seq x y z
N MET A 1 45.52 -68.77 -64.14
CA MET A 1 44.67 -68.01 -65.08
C MET A 1 44.62 -66.56 -64.63
N GLN A 2 44.95 -65.67 -65.56
CA GLN A 2 44.63 -64.23 -65.64
C GLN A 2 45.31 -63.23 -64.68
N ASP A 3 46.37 -62.64 -65.26
CA ASP A 3 46.70 -61.22 -65.40
C ASP A 3 45.83 -60.15 -64.75
N GLY A 4 46.50 -59.08 -64.29
CA GLY A 4 45.85 -57.82 -63.95
C GLY A 4 46.78 -56.69 -63.50
N ARG A 5 47.83 -56.36 -64.27
CA ARG A 5 48.53 -55.07 -64.16
C ARG A 5 47.56 -53.93 -64.49
N SER A 6 47.59 -52.83 -63.74
CA SER A 6 47.39 -51.47 -64.29
C SER A 6 47.97 -50.40 -63.36
N LYS A 7 48.95 -49.68 -63.92
CA LYS A 7 49.49 -48.40 -63.43
C LYS A 7 48.48 -47.29 -63.72
N GLY A 8 48.35 -46.31 -62.83
CA GLY A 8 47.54 -45.12 -63.07
C GLY A 8 48.00 -43.94 -62.21
N SER A 9 48.49 -42.91 -62.90
CA SER A 9 49.11 -41.66 -62.45
C SER A 9 48.43 -40.89 -61.31
N ALA A 10 49.26 -40.22 -60.51
CA ALA A 10 48.88 -39.02 -59.77
C ALA A 10 48.46 -37.90 -60.74
N PRO A 11 47.61 -36.96 -60.28
CA PRO A 11 48.13 -35.61 -60.19
C PRO A 11 47.87 -34.95 -58.84
N LEU A 12 48.88 -34.18 -58.44
CA LEU A 12 48.86 -33.12 -57.44
C LEU A 12 47.56 -32.31 -57.50
N ARG A 13 46.80 -32.30 -56.40
CA ARG A 13 45.74 -31.32 -56.18
C ARG A 13 45.77 -30.81 -54.74
N ALA A 14 46.66 -29.86 -54.49
CA ALA A 14 46.33 -28.79 -53.57
C ALA A 14 45.22 -27.95 -54.23
N PRO A 15 44.22 -27.50 -53.47
CA PRO A 15 44.32 -26.10 -53.10
C PRO A 15 44.32 -25.90 -51.59
N LYS A 16 45.24 -25.03 -51.16
CA LYS A 16 45.09 -24.13 -50.03
C LYS A 16 43.66 -23.59 -50.01
N GLY A 17 42.87 -24.11 -49.08
CA GLY A 17 41.63 -23.51 -48.62
C GLY A 17 41.69 -23.41 -47.10
N ARG A 18 42.79 -22.87 -46.56
CA ARG A 18 42.80 -22.36 -45.19
C ARG A 18 41.77 -21.24 -45.21
N ALA A 19 40.54 -21.56 -44.83
CA ALA A 19 39.51 -20.57 -44.56
C ALA A 19 40.16 -19.61 -43.59
N ARG A 20 40.60 -18.48 -44.13
CA ARG A 20 40.96 -17.32 -43.34
C ARG A 20 39.74 -17.12 -42.46
N SER A 21 39.96 -17.23 -41.16
CA SER A 21 39.22 -16.46 -40.17
C SER A 21 38.82 -15.16 -40.83
N GLY A 22 37.57 -15.11 -41.29
CA GLY A 22 36.99 -13.89 -41.80
C GLY A 22 37.07 -12.95 -40.63
N ASP A 23 37.99 -11.98 -40.71
CA ASP A 23 37.94 -10.84 -39.84
C ASP A 23 36.57 -10.24 -40.08
N ALA A 24 35.65 -10.54 -39.16
CA ALA A 24 34.38 -9.87 -39.07
C ALA A 24 34.71 -8.37 -39.18
N PRO A 25 34.14 -7.65 -40.16
CA PRO A 25 34.55 -6.28 -40.43
C PRO A 25 34.49 -5.51 -39.11
N PRO A 26 35.44 -4.63 -38.78
CA PRO A 26 35.52 -3.98 -37.46
C PRO A 26 34.21 -3.29 -37.05
N ARG A 27 33.38 -2.90 -38.03
CA ARG A 27 31.99 -2.44 -37.82
C ARG A 27 31.05 -3.48 -37.19
N SER A 28 31.15 -4.75 -37.55
CA SER A 28 30.36 -5.85 -36.96
C SER A 28 30.74 -6.15 -35.50
N ARG A 29 32.04 -6.10 -35.15
CA ARG A 29 32.49 -6.25 -33.76
C ARG A 29 32.07 -5.05 -32.89
N LEU A 30 32.10 -3.84 -33.44
CA LEU A 30 31.60 -2.64 -32.78
C LEU A 30 30.08 -2.68 -32.61
N GLN A 31 29.35 -3.20 -33.60
CA GLN A 31 27.90 -3.36 -33.51
C GLN A 31 27.52 -4.45 -32.50
N GLU A 32 28.21 -5.58 -32.46
CA GLU A 32 28.03 -6.60 -31.42
C GLU A 32 28.38 -6.07 -30.01
N LEU A 33 29.40 -5.23 -29.87
CA LEU A 33 29.72 -4.56 -28.61
C LEU A 33 28.64 -3.55 -28.22
N ALA A 34 28.13 -2.76 -29.17
CA ALA A 34 27.04 -1.82 -28.93
C ALA A 34 25.74 -2.56 -28.54
N ASP A 35 25.44 -3.67 -29.19
CA ASP A 35 24.28 -4.52 -28.87
C ASP A 35 24.43 -5.18 -27.49
N LYS A 36 25.63 -5.64 -27.13
CA LYS A 36 25.91 -6.19 -25.79
C LYS A 36 25.78 -5.13 -24.70
N ILE A 37 26.39 -3.97 -24.89
CA ILE A 37 26.32 -2.86 -23.92
C ILE A 37 24.87 -2.36 -23.80
N GLY A 38 24.14 -2.23 -24.91
CA GLY A 38 22.74 -1.86 -24.90
C GLY A 38 21.86 -2.89 -24.17
N ASN A 39 22.11 -4.19 -24.39
CA ASN A 39 21.39 -5.26 -23.69
C ASN A 39 21.70 -5.31 -22.19
N GLU A 40 22.96 -5.06 -21.80
CA GLU A 40 23.37 -4.96 -20.39
C GLU A 40 22.74 -3.75 -19.71
N GLU A 41 22.72 -2.60 -20.38
CA GLU A 41 22.08 -1.38 -19.86
C GLU A 41 20.57 -1.54 -19.72
N ILE A 42 19.90 -2.11 -20.73
CA ILE A 42 18.46 -2.42 -20.68
C ILE A 42 18.18 -3.42 -19.54
N SER A 43 18.98 -4.47 -19.41
CA SER A 43 18.84 -5.45 -18.33
C SER A 43 19.06 -4.82 -16.96
N GLY A 44 20.02 -3.88 -16.84
CA GLY A 44 20.27 -3.10 -15.63
C GLY A 44 19.08 -2.24 -15.24
N ARG A 45 18.50 -1.50 -16.19
CA ARG A 45 17.31 -0.67 -15.97
C ARG A 45 16.09 -1.50 -15.57
N ILE A 46 15.89 -2.67 -16.19
CA ILE A 46 14.81 -3.59 -15.83
C ILE A 46 14.97 -4.09 -14.40
N ARG A 47 16.19 -4.46 -13.98
CA ARG A 47 16.47 -4.90 -12.61
C ARG A 47 16.22 -3.79 -11.60
N ALA A 48 16.68 -2.57 -11.88
CA ALA A 48 16.44 -1.40 -11.03
C ALA A 48 14.93 -1.10 -10.89
N GLY A 49 14.18 -1.16 -12.00
CA GLY A 49 12.73 -0.94 -11.97
C GLY A 49 11.97 -2.01 -11.21
N ASN A 50 12.39 -3.28 -11.34
CA ASN A 50 11.80 -4.36 -10.55
C ASN A 50 12.10 -4.19 -9.05
N ALA A 51 13.34 -3.82 -8.69
CA ALA A 51 13.69 -3.56 -7.30
C ALA A 51 12.84 -2.43 -6.69
N GLY A 52 12.73 -1.29 -7.38
CA GLY A 52 11.91 -0.18 -6.93
C GLY A 52 10.42 -0.53 -6.82
N ARG A 53 9.90 -1.32 -7.77
CA ARG A 53 8.53 -1.86 -7.69
C ARG A 53 8.36 -2.71 -6.43
N ASP A 54 9.28 -3.62 -6.17
CA ASP A 54 9.20 -4.56 -5.05
C ASP A 54 9.29 -3.82 -3.71
N GLU A 55 10.09 -2.74 -3.63
CA GLU A 55 10.13 -1.85 -2.46
C GLU A 55 8.80 -1.11 -2.24
N MET A 56 8.17 -0.60 -3.31
CA MET A 56 6.83 0.01 -3.21
C MET A 56 5.76 -0.98 -2.75
N LEU A 57 5.84 -2.23 -3.22
CA LEU A 57 4.94 -3.31 -2.80
C LEU A 57 5.17 -3.69 -1.34
N ALA A 58 6.42 -3.73 -0.89
CA ALA A 58 6.77 -3.99 0.51
C ALA A 58 6.21 -2.90 1.44
N LEU A 59 6.31 -1.62 1.02
CA LEU A 59 5.71 -0.50 1.74
C LEU A 59 4.20 -0.68 1.89
N ILE A 60 3.48 -0.95 0.79
CA ILE A 60 2.03 -1.20 0.82
C ILE A 60 1.69 -2.35 1.78
N GLY A 61 2.47 -3.44 1.74
CA GLY A 61 2.29 -4.57 2.64
C GLY A 61 2.46 -4.22 4.10
N ALA A 62 3.47 -3.45 4.45
CA ALA A 62 3.68 -2.99 5.82
C ALA A 62 2.50 -2.13 6.30
N ARG A 63 2.07 -1.16 5.48
CA ARG A 63 0.94 -0.26 5.83
C ARG A 63 -0.37 -1.02 6.01
N LEU A 64 -0.67 -1.97 5.12
CA LEU A 64 -1.86 -2.83 5.24
C LEU A 64 -1.83 -3.71 6.49
N LYS A 65 -0.66 -4.24 6.88
CA LYS A 65 -0.51 -5.00 8.13
C LYS A 65 -0.81 -4.13 9.34
N THR A 66 -0.22 -2.94 9.42
CA THR A 66 -0.49 -1.99 10.53
C THR A 66 -1.96 -1.60 10.59
N ALA A 67 -2.58 -1.33 9.44
CA ALA A 67 -4.02 -1.05 9.34
C ALA A 67 -4.88 -2.23 9.83
N ARG A 68 -4.51 -3.46 9.46
CA ARG A 68 -5.21 -4.67 9.91
C ARG A 68 -5.07 -4.86 11.42
N GLU A 69 -3.89 -4.65 11.98
CA GLU A 69 -3.68 -4.74 13.43
C GLU A 69 -4.50 -3.71 14.18
N ALA A 70 -4.54 -2.46 13.71
CA ALA A 70 -5.39 -1.41 14.28
C ALA A 70 -6.88 -1.79 14.20
N GLN A 71 -7.34 -2.32 13.06
CA GLN A 71 -8.70 -2.81 12.88
C GLN A 71 -9.03 -3.96 13.84
N LEU A 72 -8.11 -4.91 14.05
CA LEU A 72 -8.30 -6.02 14.99
C LEU A 72 -8.41 -5.53 16.43
N ARG A 73 -7.62 -4.52 16.81
CA ARG A 73 -7.74 -3.87 18.13
C ARG A 73 -9.11 -3.19 18.26
N GLU A 74 -9.56 -2.44 17.25
CA GLU A 74 -10.92 -1.88 17.23
C GLU A 74 -12.01 -2.95 17.36
N ILE A 75 -11.90 -4.07 16.63
CA ILE A 75 -12.83 -5.20 16.76
C ILE A 75 -12.84 -5.75 18.18
N SER A 76 -11.68 -5.83 18.84
CA SER A 76 -11.60 -6.28 20.23
C SER A 76 -12.33 -5.33 21.18
N GLU A 77 -12.28 -4.02 20.92
CA GLU A 77 -12.99 -3.00 21.69
C GLU A 77 -14.51 -3.05 21.43
N THR A 78 -14.96 -3.33 20.20
CA THR A 78 -16.40 -3.49 19.90
C THR A 78 -17.07 -4.65 20.65
N ARG A 79 -16.30 -5.65 21.08
CA ARG A 79 -16.81 -6.78 21.87
C ARG A 79 -16.97 -6.46 23.36
N ARG A 80 -16.36 -5.36 23.83
CA ARG A 80 -16.57 -4.89 25.21
C ARG A 80 -18.00 -4.33 25.28
N GLY A 81 -18.87 -4.99 26.05
CA GLY A 81 -20.30 -4.68 26.07
C GLY A 81 -20.65 -3.42 26.89
N ALA A 82 -21.93 -3.04 26.87
CA ALA A 82 -22.52 -1.89 27.56
C ALA A 82 -22.35 -1.86 29.11
N ASN A 83 -21.78 -2.91 29.70
CA ASN A 83 -21.51 -3.00 31.14
C ASN A 83 -20.22 -2.27 31.56
N TRP A 84 -19.41 -1.80 30.62
CA TRP A 84 -18.22 -1.02 30.91
C TRP A 84 -18.55 0.46 31.09
N ASP A 85 -17.90 1.13 32.04
CA ASP A 85 -18.23 2.52 32.39
C ASP A 85 -17.85 3.51 31.29
N GLU A 86 -16.83 3.20 30.48
CA GLU A 86 -16.43 4.00 29.32
C GLU A 86 -17.51 3.95 28.21
N TRP A 87 -18.22 2.83 28.08
CA TRP A 87 -19.37 2.68 27.19
C TRP A 87 -20.58 3.50 27.63
N ARG A 88 -20.81 3.61 28.95
CA ARG A 88 -21.85 4.49 29.50
C ARG A 88 -21.52 5.96 29.23
N GLN A 89 -20.25 6.33 29.37
CA GLN A 89 -19.76 7.69 29.11
C GLN A 89 -19.83 8.08 27.62
N MET A 90 -19.71 7.13 26.69
CA MET A 90 -19.95 7.36 25.25
C MET A 90 -21.43 7.62 24.91
N SER A 91 -22.36 7.14 25.73
CA SER A 91 -23.80 7.42 25.55
C SER A 91 -24.20 8.82 26.06
N ASP A 92 -23.37 9.44 26.89
CA ASP A 92 -23.59 10.79 27.39
C ASP A 92 -23.15 11.82 26.34
N ARG A 93 -24.15 12.45 25.72
CA ARG A 93 -24.03 13.43 24.63
C ARG A 93 -23.17 14.66 24.96
N HIS A 94 -22.79 14.83 26.23
CA HIS A 94 -22.07 16.00 26.77
C HIS A 94 -20.55 15.80 26.87
N ARG A 95 -19.97 14.67 26.44
CA ARG A 95 -18.51 14.49 26.36
C ARG A 95 -17.99 14.53 24.92
N PRO A 96 -17.63 15.71 24.39
CA PRO A 96 -17.05 15.85 23.06
C PRO A 96 -15.64 15.27 23.05
N GLY A 97 -15.47 14.04 22.55
CA GLY A 97 -14.16 13.40 22.40
C GLY A 97 -14.17 11.87 22.39
N LEU A 98 -15.28 11.26 22.78
CA LEU A 98 -15.43 9.81 22.86
C LEU A 98 -16.33 9.30 21.72
N SER A 99 -15.69 8.90 20.62
CA SER A 99 -16.35 8.27 19.46
C SER A 99 -16.37 6.75 19.65
N PRO A 100 -17.43 6.05 19.21
CA PRO A 100 -17.42 4.59 19.20
C PRO A 100 -16.33 4.04 18.26
N PRO A 101 -15.71 2.89 18.58
CA PRO A 101 -14.85 2.17 17.65
C PRO A 101 -15.62 1.80 16.38
N GLU A 102 -14.97 1.93 15.22
CA GLU A 102 -15.59 1.77 13.92
C GLU A 102 -14.67 0.98 12.98
N PRO A 103 -14.63 -0.36 13.09
CA PRO A 103 -13.69 -1.19 12.33
C PRO A 103 -13.80 -1.04 10.81
N THR A 104 -14.96 -0.60 10.31
CA THR A 104 -15.21 -0.40 8.88
C THR A 104 -14.48 0.81 8.28
N ARG A 105 -13.93 1.71 9.10
CA ARG A 105 -13.16 2.87 8.61
C ARG A 105 -11.94 2.48 7.79
N TRP A 106 -11.33 1.36 8.15
CA TRP A 106 -10.14 0.81 7.49
C TRP A 106 -10.43 0.32 6.06
N HIS A 107 -11.70 0.15 5.67
CA HIS A 107 -12.07 -0.20 4.29
C HIS A 107 -11.61 0.85 3.28
N ALA A 108 -11.69 2.13 3.64
CA ALA A 108 -11.26 3.21 2.76
C ALA A 108 -9.75 3.15 2.54
N VAL A 109 -8.99 2.83 3.59
CA VAL A 109 -7.53 2.65 3.55
C VAL A 109 -7.16 1.47 2.64
N ALA A 110 -7.78 0.30 2.85
CA ALA A 110 -7.52 -0.89 2.04
C ALA A 110 -7.84 -0.66 0.55
N ARG A 111 -8.95 0.00 0.23
CA ARG A 111 -9.30 0.35 -1.16
C ARG A 111 -8.33 1.34 -1.79
N ALA A 112 -7.82 2.31 -1.03
CA ALA A 112 -6.83 3.25 -1.55
C ALA A 112 -5.51 2.55 -1.91
N TYR A 113 -5.06 1.63 -1.05
CA TYR A 113 -3.87 0.81 -1.32
C TYR A 113 -4.09 -0.22 -2.43
N ASP A 114 -5.31 -0.76 -2.61
CA ASP A 114 -5.65 -1.65 -3.75
C ASP A 114 -5.51 -0.93 -5.11
N LEU A 115 -5.89 0.35 -5.17
CA LEU A 115 -5.68 1.18 -6.35
C LEU A 115 -4.19 1.40 -6.63
N ALA A 116 -3.40 1.68 -5.58
CA ALA A 116 -1.95 1.83 -5.71
C ALA A 116 -1.28 0.53 -6.19
N LEU A 117 -1.64 -0.60 -5.57
CA LEU A 117 -1.19 -1.94 -5.94
C LEU A 117 -1.49 -2.22 -7.42
N SER A 118 -2.71 -1.93 -7.86
CA SER A 118 -3.13 -2.11 -9.26
C SER A 118 -2.30 -1.29 -10.25
N ALA A 119 -1.91 -0.06 -9.90
CA ALA A 119 -1.07 0.78 -10.76
C ALA A 119 0.38 0.26 -10.83
N ILE A 120 0.96 -0.08 -9.68
CA ILE A 120 2.33 -0.61 -9.57
C ILE A 120 2.47 -1.92 -10.35
N ARG A 121 1.47 -2.80 -10.26
CA ARG A 121 1.43 -4.07 -11.00
C ARG A 121 1.36 -3.91 -12.50
N ARG A 122 0.76 -2.82 -13.00
CA ARG A 122 0.73 -2.50 -14.43
C ARG A 122 2.08 -1.93 -14.93
N GLY A 123 3.02 -1.67 -14.02
CA GLY A 123 4.32 -1.09 -14.34
C GLY A 123 4.38 0.43 -14.26
N ASP A 124 3.28 1.09 -13.86
CA ASP A 124 3.19 2.53 -13.73
C ASP A 124 3.58 2.96 -12.31
N LEU A 125 4.89 3.11 -12.10
CA LEU A 125 5.45 3.49 -10.80
C LEU A 125 5.12 4.95 -10.44
N THR A 126 5.04 5.84 -11.44
CA THR A 126 4.68 7.24 -11.23
C THR A 126 3.27 7.36 -10.66
N ARG A 127 2.31 6.69 -11.31
CA ARG A 127 0.93 6.64 -10.82
C ARG A 127 0.81 5.88 -9.50
N GLY A 128 1.59 4.81 -9.33
CA GLY A 128 1.71 4.08 -8.07
C GLY A 128 2.05 5.01 -6.91
N ARG A 129 3.08 5.85 -7.06
CA ARG A 129 3.50 6.83 -6.05
C ARG A 129 2.39 7.81 -5.70
N GLU A 130 1.74 8.40 -6.71
CA GLU A 130 0.63 9.34 -6.49
C GLU A 130 -0.52 8.70 -5.70
N LEU A 131 -0.80 7.43 -5.97
CA LEU A 131 -1.86 6.69 -5.29
C LEU A 131 -1.45 6.30 -3.87
N ILE A 132 -0.18 5.98 -3.61
CA ILE A 132 0.35 5.78 -2.25
C ILE A 132 0.18 7.06 -1.43
N ALA A 133 0.60 8.22 -1.94
CA ALA A 133 0.45 9.50 -1.23
C ALA A 133 -1.03 9.84 -0.92
N ARG A 134 -1.95 9.48 -1.82
CA ARG A 134 -3.40 9.61 -1.56
C ARG A 134 -3.88 8.61 -0.50
N ALA A 135 -3.37 7.39 -0.51
CA ALA A 135 -3.70 6.38 0.49
C ALA A 135 -3.24 6.81 1.89
N GLU A 136 -2.07 7.44 2.01
CA GLU A 136 -1.57 8.01 3.27
C GLU A 136 -2.52 9.05 3.85
N ILE A 137 -3.06 9.95 3.02
CA ILE A 137 -4.03 10.95 3.48
C ILE A 137 -5.30 10.28 4.05
N VAL A 138 -5.78 9.22 3.40
CA VAL A 138 -6.95 8.45 3.86
C VAL A 138 -6.62 7.70 5.15
N GLU A 139 -5.43 7.13 5.25
CA GLU A 139 -4.94 6.43 6.43
C GLU A 139 -4.79 7.38 7.62
N ASP A 140 -4.17 8.55 7.43
CA ASP A 140 -4.03 9.58 8.46
C ASP A 140 -5.37 10.07 8.99
N ARG A 141 -6.37 10.14 8.10
CA ARG A 141 -7.73 10.46 8.50
C ARG A 141 -8.33 9.33 9.36
N ALA A 142 -8.21 8.08 8.92
CA ALA A 142 -8.71 6.92 9.67
C ALA A 142 -8.09 6.88 11.08
N TRP A 143 -6.79 7.16 11.17
CA TRP A 143 -6.05 7.26 12.42
C TRP A 143 -6.42 8.44 13.31
N ARG A 144 -6.70 9.63 12.74
CA ARG A 144 -7.11 10.81 13.52
C ARG A 144 -8.50 10.65 14.13
N GLU A 145 -9.35 9.91 13.45
CA GLU A 145 -10.70 9.58 13.89
C GLU A 145 -10.72 8.32 14.81
N LEU A 146 -9.56 7.71 15.06
CA LEU A 146 -9.45 6.57 15.98
C LEU A 146 -9.82 7.01 17.40
N THR A 147 -10.69 6.22 18.03
CA THR A 147 -11.10 6.49 19.41
C THR A 147 -9.95 6.28 20.40
N SER A 148 -9.92 7.07 21.47
CA SER A 148 -8.93 6.95 22.55
C SER A 148 -8.99 5.62 23.30
N LEU A 149 -10.09 4.87 23.15
CA LEU A 149 -10.28 3.55 23.74
C LEU A 149 -9.40 2.47 23.09
N VAL A 150 -8.94 2.70 21.86
CA VAL A 150 -8.10 1.74 21.15
C VAL A 150 -6.65 2.03 21.50
N GLU A 151 -6.04 1.16 22.30
CA GLU A 151 -4.62 1.26 22.61
C GLU A 151 -3.77 0.96 21.38
N VAL A 152 -3.11 1.99 20.84
CA VAL A 152 -2.26 1.89 19.63
C VAL A 152 -0.81 2.29 19.87
N ARG A 153 -0.41 2.44 21.14
CA ARG A 153 0.96 2.86 21.52
C ARG A 153 2.03 1.88 21.03
N ASP A 154 1.69 0.60 20.91
CA ASP A 154 2.60 -0.45 20.43
C ASP A 154 2.55 -0.67 18.92
N LEU A 155 1.70 0.06 18.18
CA LEU A 155 1.71 0.01 16.73
C LEU A 155 2.85 0.91 16.23
N GLU A 156 3.61 0.44 15.25
CA GLU A 156 4.70 1.15 14.56
C GLU A 156 4.18 2.32 13.69
N ARG A 157 3.31 3.15 14.26
CA ARG A 157 2.90 4.45 13.75
C ARG A 157 3.88 5.55 14.19
N GLY A 158 4.70 5.27 15.20
CA GLY A 158 5.46 6.26 15.98
C GLY A 158 6.38 7.20 15.18
N GLU A 159 6.74 6.82 13.96
CA GLU A 159 7.40 7.70 13.00
C GLU A 159 6.56 7.71 11.72
N ALA A 160 6.16 8.89 11.25
CA ALA A 160 5.53 9.01 9.95
C ALA A 160 6.50 8.40 8.92
N TRP A 161 6.03 7.39 8.18
CA TRP A 161 6.88 6.68 7.24
C TRP A 161 7.36 7.69 6.20
N ASP A 162 8.66 7.91 6.13
CA ASP A 162 9.22 8.80 5.12
C ASP A 162 9.01 8.16 3.75
N THR A 163 8.22 8.80 2.88
CA THR A 163 7.99 8.38 1.50
C THR A 163 8.74 9.23 0.47
N SER A 164 9.61 10.15 0.92
CA SER A 164 10.41 11.00 0.03
C SER A 164 11.36 10.19 -0.87
N TRP A 165 11.82 9.02 -0.41
CA TRP A 165 12.65 8.10 -1.21
C TRP A 165 11.92 7.52 -2.42
N LEU A 166 10.57 7.50 -2.44
CA LEU A 166 9.81 7.04 -3.60
C LEU A 166 10.07 7.90 -4.84
N ASP A 167 10.40 9.19 -4.64
CA ASP A 167 10.74 10.10 -5.74
C ASP A 167 12.04 9.68 -6.43
N ALA A 168 13.01 9.20 -5.65
CA ALA A 168 14.26 8.67 -6.18
C ALA A 168 14.01 7.41 -7.04
N ILE A 169 13.06 6.57 -6.67
CA ILE A 169 12.70 5.36 -7.42
C ILE A 169 12.06 5.70 -8.75
N VAL A 170 11.04 6.56 -8.72
CA VAL A 170 10.31 6.95 -9.94
C VAL A 170 11.21 7.70 -10.92
N THR A 171 12.10 8.57 -10.42
CA THR A 171 13.03 9.33 -11.26
C THR A 171 14.12 8.47 -11.88
N GLN A 172 14.64 7.47 -11.15
CA GLN A 172 15.67 6.57 -11.65
C GLN A 172 15.10 5.48 -12.55
N THR A 173 13.84 5.10 -12.39
CA THR A 173 13.20 4.10 -13.25
C THR A 173 11.71 4.39 -13.46
N PRO A 174 11.33 5.09 -14.54
CA PRO A 174 9.96 5.53 -14.74
C PRO A 174 8.97 4.41 -15.13
N ALA A 175 9.47 3.25 -15.55
CA ALA A 175 8.64 2.12 -15.96
C ALA A 175 9.26 0.78 -15.54
N ALA A 176 8.46 -0.05 -14.88
CA ALA A 176 8.78 -1.44 -14.58
C ALA A 176 7.93 -2.37 -15.46
N GLY A 177 8.36 -3.61 -15.63
CA GLY A 177 7.54 -4.63 -16.27
C GLY A 177 6.30 -4.94 -15.43
N ALA A 178 5.19 -5.31 -16.09
CA ALA A 178 3.99 -5.76 -15.40
C ALA A 178 4.28 -6.99 -14.52
N CYS A 179 3.64 -7.06 -13.36
CA CYS A 179 3.85 -8.11 -12.36
C CYS A 179 2.53 -8.81 -11.98
N GLY A 180 2.64 -10.07 -11.58
CA GLY A 180 1.55 -10.80 -10.94
C GLY A 180 1.10 -10.13 -9.64
N GLU A 181 -0.10 -10.47 -9.18
CA GLU A 181 -0.56 -10.01 -7.87
C GLU A 181 0.19 -10.76 -6.77
N PRO A 182 0.78 -10.05 -5.78
CA PRO A 182 1.23 -10.70 -4.57
C PRO A 182 0.01 -11.24 -3.81
N PRO A 183 -0.14 -12.57 -3.64
CA PRO A 183 -1.35 -13.16 -3.06
C PRO A 183 -1.54 -12.74 -1.59
N GLU A 184 -0.44 -12.52 -0.87
CA GLU A 184 -0.46 -12.06 0.53
C GLU A 184 -1.08 -10.65 0.67
N LEU A 185 -0.79 -9.74 -0.27
CA LEU A 185 -1.36 -8.39 -0.24
C LEU A 185 -2.85 -8.41 -0.58
N ARG A 186 -3.25 -9.23 -1.55
CA ARG A 186 -4.65 -9.41 -1.90
C ARG A 186 -5.45 -9.96 -0.72
N ALA A 187 -4.94 -10.99 -0.06
CA ALA A 187 -5.57 -11.57 1.13
C ALA A 187 -5.74 -10.53 2.24
N LEU A 188 -4.72 -9.71 2.52
CA LEU A 188 -4.82 -8.63 3.52
C LEU A 188 -5.88 -7.58 3.16
N ILE A 189 -5.97 -7.17 1.89
CA ILE A 189 -6.98 -6.22 1.42
C ILE A 189 -8.38 -6.80 1.61
N ASP A 190 -8.58 -8.06 1.17
CA ASP A 190 -9.86 -8.75 1.28
C ASP A 190 -10.26 -8.94 2.76
N ASP A 191 -9.34 -9.34 3.63
CA ASP A 191 -9.55 -9.48 5.08
C ASP A 191 -10.00 -8.17 5.74
N ILE A 192 -9.39 -7.04 5.35
CA ILE A 192 -9.77 -5.72 5.87
C ILE A 192 -11.18 -5.36 5.38
N ILE A 193 -11.47 -5.55 4.10
CA ILE A 193 -12.74 -5.15 3.46
C ILE A 193 -13.92 -6.05 3.87
N GLU A 194 -13.69 -7.34 4.11
CA GLU A 194 -14.73 -8.29 4.49
C GLU A 194 -15.23 -8.09 5.93
N THR A 195 -14.51 -7.29 6.72
CA THR A 195 -14.88 -6.99 8.11
C THR A 195 -16.25 -6.30 8.16
N LYS A 196 -17.27 -7.02 8.62
CA LYS A 196 -18.65 -6.52 8.81
C LYS A 196 -18.96 -6.15 10.26
N THR A 197 -17.97 -6.22 11.15
CA THR A 197 -18.16 -5.90 12.57
C THR A 197 -18.51 -4.44 12.71
N THR A 198 -19.76 -4.17 13.03
CA THR A 198 -20.26 -2.86 13.42
C THR A 198 -20.69 -2.89 14.87
N MET A 199 -20.60 -1.73 15.49
CA MET A 199 -21.05 -1.54 16.85
C MET A 199 -22.55 -1.83 17.00
N PRO A 200 -22.99 -2.63 17.98
CA PRO A 200 -24.41 -2.70 18.31
C PRO A 200 -24.93 -1.31 18.68
N LEU A 201 -26.14 -0.97 18.24
CA LEU A 201 -26.80 0.29 18.60
C LEU A 201 -26.80 0.43 20.13
N ILE A 202 -26.18 1.50 20.62
CA ILE A 202 -26.20 1.86 22.04
C ILE A 202 -27.68 1.94 22.44
N PRO A 203 -28.14 1.18 23.45
CA PRO A 203 -29.50 1.32 23.96
C PRO A 203 -29.69 2.78 24.33
N ASN A 204 -30.59 3.47 23.63
CA ASN A 204 -30.92 4.85 23.92
C ASN A 204 -31.36 4.86 25.38
N ARG A 205 -30.54 5.40 26.28
CA ARG A 205 -30.98 5.67 27.65
C ARG A 205 -32.07 6.71 27.48
N GLY A 206 -33.31 6.25 27.41
CA GLY A 206 -34.48 7.12 27.41
C GLY A 206 -34.25 8.11 28.54
N ARG A 207 -34.30 9.41 28.23
CA ARG A 207 -33.92 10.52 29.12
C ARG A 207 -34.21 10.12 30.55
N SER A 208 -33.17 9.71 31.29
CA SER A 208 -33.33 9.57 32.73
C SER A 208 -33.70 10.97 33.15
N ARG A 209 -34.89 11.16 33.74
CA ARG A 209 -35.33 12.45 34.28
C ARG A 209 -34.11 13.08 34.93
N ASP A 210 -33.74 14.27 34.45
CA ASP A 210 -32.66 15.02 35.06
C ASP A 210 -32.89 14.99 36.57
N PRO A 211 -31.86 14.64 37.34
CA PRO A 211 -31.99 14.68 38.78
C PRO A 211 -32.48 16.07 39.19
N TRP A 212 -33.44 16.16 40.10
CA TRP A 212 -34.07 17.40 40.55
C TRP A 212 -33.10 18.42 41.20
N TRP A 213 -31.80 18.15 41.19
CA TRP A 213 -30.71 18.99 41.70
C TRP A 213 -29.80 19.55 40.59
N THR A 214 -30.18 19.43 39.30
CA THR A 214 -29.49 20.09 38.17
C THR A 214 -30.27 21.29 37.59
N GLU A 215 -31.33 21.74 38.26
CA GLU A 215 -32.00 23.02 37.98
C GLU A 215 -31.34 24.15 38.81
N GLU A 216 -30.27 24.75 38.27
CA GLU A 216 -29.64 26.02 38.68
C GLU A 216 -28.70 26.37 37.49
N GLU A 217 -28.82 27.42 36.67
CA GLU A 217 -29.51 28.70 36.70
C GLU A 217 -30.08 29.00 35.28
N GLU A 218 -31.40 29.10 35.12
CA GLU A 218 -31.99 30.01 34.13
C GLU A 218 -32.62 31.15 34.95
N GLU A 219 -31.89 32.26 35.12
CA GLU A 219 -32.50 33.50 35.59
C GLU A 219 -33.47 34.02 34.51
N GLU A 220 -34.73 33.62 34.65
CA GLU A 220 -35.88 34.43 34.25
C GLU A 220 -35.94 35.66 35.17
N ASP A 221 -35.36 36.78 34.75
CA ASP A 221 -35.72 38.11 35.29
C ASP A 221 -36.92 38.62 34.49
N ASP A 222 -38.11 38.18 34.90
CA ASP A 222 -39.39 38.67 34.40
C ASP A 222 -40.05 39.56 35.49
N GLY A 223 -40.19 40.85 35.20
CA GLY A 223 -41.34 41.63 35.69
C GLY A 223 -41.07 42.84 36.59
N ASP A 224 -41.02 44.01 35.95
CA ASP A 224 -41.41 45.36 36.42
C ASP A 224 -42.50 45.39 37.53
N PRO A 225 -42.46 46.37 38.46
CA PRO A 225 -43.55 47.36 38.43
C PRO A 225 -43.15 48.80 38.90
N GLY A 226 -43.27 49.77 37.98
CA GLY A 226 -44.01 51.04 38.10
C GLY A 226 -43.74 52.07 39.22
N ASP A 227 -43.30 53.28 38.80
CA ASP A 227 -43.76 54.68 39.11
C ASP A 227 -44.08 55.08 40.59
N PRO A 228 -43.71 56.27 41.16
CA PRO A 228 -43.98 57.60 40.58
C PRO A 228 -43.00 58.77 40.93
N GLY A 229 -43.03 59.85 40.13
CA GLY A 229 -42.47 61.16 40.50
C GLY A 229 -42.16 62.13 39.36
#